data_AF-A0A926CN47-F1
#
_entry.id   AF-A0A926CN47-F1
#
_cell.length_a   1.000
_cell.length_b   1.000
_cell.length_c   1.000
_cell.angle_alpha   90.00
_cell.angle_beta   90.00
_cell.angle_gamma   90.00
#
_symmetry.space_group_name_H-M   'P 1'
#
loop_
_entity.id
_entity.type
_entity.pdbx_description
1 polymer ?
#
loop_
_entity_poly.entity_id
_entity_poly.type
_entity_poly.pdbx_seq_one_letter_code
_entity_poly.pdbx_strand_id
1 'polypeptide(L)' 'MVNCPVCDAALDIDEDELDEGDEFTCDECGAEVAVVGTDPLEIESVADGEEEEEEEDEEDLDDEEDEDEELDEEEDSEWK' A
#
# COMPACT_ATOMS: atom_id res chain seq x y z
N MET A 1 -1.99 -20.04 -23.52
CA MET A 1 -2.79 -18.85 -23.13
C MET A 1 -2.81 -18.84 -21.63
N VAL A 2 -2.12 -17.85 -21.08
CA VAL A 2 -1.90 -17.71 -19.65
C VAL A 2 -2.79 -16.56 -19.18
N ASN A 3 -3.38 -16.68 -18.01
CA ASN A 3 -4.22 -15.63 -17.46
C ASN A 3 -3.43 -14.81 -16.45
N CYS A 4 -3.62 -13.50 -16.46
CA CYS A 4 -3.05 -12.62 -15.44
C CYS A 4 -3.58 -13.03 -14.06
N PRO A 5 -2.72 -13.28 -13.06
CA PRO A 5 -3.14 -13.65 -11.72
C PRO A 5 -3.85 -12.52 -10.95
N VAL A 6 -3.84 -11.29 -11.48
CA VAL A 6 -4.45 -10.10 -10.84
C VAL A 6 -5.83 -9.79 -11.40
N CYS A 7 -5.98 -9.78 -12.72
CA CYS A 7 -7.22 -9.33 -13.39
C CYS A 7 -7.86 -10.39 -14.30
N ASP A 8 -7.33 -11.62 -14.32
CA ASP A 8 -7.76 -12.74 -15.17
C ASP A 8 -7.69 -12.47 -16.69
N ALA A 9 -7.08 -11.36 -17.11
CA ALA A 9 -6.88 -11.03 -18.52
C ALA A 9 -6.05 -12.10 -19.24
N ALA A 10 -6.35 -12.33 -20.52
CA ALA A 10 -5.55 -13.23 -21.34
C ALA A 10 -4.22 -12.55 -21.70
N LEU A 11 -3.11 -13.12 -21.22
CA LEU A 11 -1.77 -12.72 -21.59
C LEU A 11 -1.36 -13.44 -22.88
N ASP A 12 -0.94 -12.68 -23.88
CA ASP A 12 -0.41 -13.18 -25.16
C ASP A 12 1.10 -13.38 -25.05
N ILE A 13 1.50 -14.36 -24.23
CA ILE A 13 2.90 -14.74 -23.97
C ILE A 13 3.13 -16.21 -24.36
N ASP A 14 4.33 -16.49 -24.88
CA ASP A 14 4.73 -17.82 -25.37
C ASP A 14 5.49 -18.57 -24.27
N GLU A 15 4.85 -19.55 -23.63
CA GLU A 15 5.39 -20.29 -22.48
C GLU A 15 6.70 -21.05 -22.78
N ASP A 16 6.94 -21.40 -24.04
CA ASP A 16 8.18 -22.07 -24.50
C ASP A 16 9.40 -21.13 -24.54
N GLU A 17 9.17 -19.80 -24.53
CA GLU A 17 10.23 -18.78 -24.55
C GLU A 17 10.48 -18.13 -23.18
N LEU A 18 9.72 -18.54 -22.15
CA LEU A 18 9.83 -18.00 -20.81
C LEU A 18 10.82 -18.81 -19.96
N ASP A 19 11.65 -18.11 -19.19
CA ASP A 19 12.56 -18.68 -18.19
C ASP A 19 12.14 -18.27 -16.77
N GLU A 20 12.56 -19.06 -15.77
CA GLU A 20 12.34 -18.71 -14.36
C GLU A 20 13.03 -17.37 -14.02
N GLY A 21 12.24 -16.43 -13.50
CA GLY A 21 12.67 -15.07 -13.20
C GLY A 21 12.38 -14.05 -14.31
N ASP A 22 11.76 -14.42 -15.43
CA ASP A 22 11.27 -13.45 -16.40
C ASP A 22 10.14 -12.59 -15.82
N GLU A 23 10.16 -11.29 -16.12
CA GLU A 23 9.22 -10.29 -15.61
C GLU A 23 8.46 -9.64 -16.78
N PHE A 24 7.15 -9.49 -16.64
CA PHE A 24 6.27 -8.86 -17.64
C PHE A 24 5.28 -7.93 -16.96
N THR A 25 4.78 -6.95 -17.72
CA THR A 25 3.69 -6.09 -17.27
C THR A 25 2.40 -6.49 -17.99
N CYS A 26 1.31 -6.66 -17.25
CA CYS A 26 0.00 -6.87 -17.83
C CYS A 26 -0.50 -5.58 -18.50
N ASP A 27 -0.81 -5.62 -19.80
CA ASP A 27 -1.30 -4.44 -20.54
C ASP A 27 -2.71 -3.99 -20.12
N GLU A 28 -3.49 -4.87 -19.46
CA GLU A 28 -4.88 -4.60 -19.08
C GLU A 28 -5.01 -3.93 -17.71
N CYS A 29 -4.25 -4.39 -16.70
CA CYS A 29 -4.28 -3.80 -15.35
C CYS A 29 -3.00 -3.06 -14.96
N GLY A 30 -1.92 -3.18 -15.73
CA GLY A 30 -0.63 -2.58 -15.41
C GLY A 30 0.17 -3.34 -14.35
N ALA A 31 -0.32 -4.47 -13.84
CA ALA A 31 0.39 -5.24 -12.81
C ALA A 31 1.66 -5.89 -13.37
N GLU A 32 2.73 -5.83 -12.58
CA GLU A 32 3.96 -6.57 -12.86
C GLU A 32 3.80 -8.02 -12.41
N VAL A 33 4.22 -8.96 -13.25
CA VAL A 33 4.12 -10.40 -13.02
C VAL A 33 5.45 -11.06 -13.36
N ALA A 34 5.84 -12.05 -12.56
CA ALA A 34 7.09 -12.78 -12.75
C ALA A 34 6.84 -14.29 -12.90
N VAL A 35 7.69 -14.95 -13.69
CA VAL A 35 7.69 -16.41 -13.84
C VAL A 35 8.46 -17.04 -12.70
N VAL A 36 7.81 -17.96 -12.00
CA VAL A 36 8.41 -18.74 -10.91
C VAL A 36 8.53 -20.23 -11.23
N GLY A 37 8.02 -20.66 -12.39
CA GLY A 37 8.21 -22.01 -12.91
C GLY A 37 7.75 -22.14 -14.35
N THR A 38 8.31 -23.09 -15.10
CA THR A 38 8.03 -23.30 -16.54
C THR A 38 7.49 -24.69 -16.89
N ASP A 39 7.44 -25.64 -15.95
CA ASP A 39 6.92 -27.00 -16.17
C ASP A 39 6.25 -27.57 -14.89
N PRO A 40 4.97 -27.27 -14.63
CA PRO A 40 4.04 -26.40 -15.38
C PRO A 40 4.37 -24.90 -15.22
N LEU A 41 3.93 -24.06 -16.17
CA LEU A 41 4.12 -22.61 -16.08
C LEU A 41 3.41 -22.06 -14.83
N GLU A 42 4.19 -21.43 -13.96
CA GLU A 42 3.74 -20.78 -12.73
C GLU A 42 4.19 -19.31 -12.78
N ILE A 43 3.23 -18.40 -12.58
CA ILE A 43 3.47 -16.95 -12.56
C ILE A 43 2.83 -16.35 -11.31
N GLU A 44 3.47 -15.33 -10.74
CA GLU A 44 2.97 -14.57 -9.59
C GLU A 44 3.00 -13.08 -9.88
N SER A 45 2.12 -12.32 -9.22
CA SER A 45 2.16 -10.85 -9.28
C SER A 45 3.32 -10.34 -8.43
N VAL A 46 4.21 -9.58 -9.05
CA VAL A 46 5.18 -8.76 -8.34
C VAL A 46 4.39 -7.57 -7.81
N ALA A 47 3.90 -7.71 -6.58
CA ALA A 47 3.26 -6.58 -5.90
C ALA A 47 4.33 -5.52 -5.64
N ASP A 48 4.53 -4.59 -6.59
CA ASP A 48 5.17 -3.32 -6.30
C ASP A 48 4.16 -2.53 -5.47
N GLY A 49 4.49 -2.34 -4.19
CA GLY A 49 3.54 -1.96 -3.14
C GLY A 49 2.97 -0.55 -3.27
N GLU A 50 2.11 -0.32 -4.26
CA GLU A 50 1.37 0.93 -4.46
C GLU A 50 -0.14 0.73 -4.66
N GLU A 51 -0.72 -0.32 -4.07
CA GLU A 51 -2.17 -0.45 -3.88
C GLU A 51 -2.51 -0.64 -2.39
N GLU A 52 -2.09 0.30 -1.55
CA GLU A 52 -2.78 0.61 -0.29
C GLU A 52 -3.68 1.83 -0.51
N GLU A 53 -4.65 1.72 -1.42
CA GLU A 53 -5.85 2.57 -1.39
C GLU A 53 -6.82 1.99 -0.33
N GLU A 54 -6.41 2.00 0.94
CA GLU A 54 -7.36 1.98 2.05
C GLU A 54 -7.81 3.42 2.30
N GLU A 55 -8.76 3.87 1.48
CA GLU A 55 -9.64 4.97 1.83
C GLU A 55 -10.39 4.63 3.14
N GLU A 56 -10.75 5.68 3.88
CA GLU A 56 -11.65 5.70 5.05
C GLU A 56 -11.00 5.58 6.44
N ASP A 57 -10.51 6.72 6.98
CA ASP A 57 -10.95 7.18 8.30
C ASP A 57 -10.72 8.71 8.44
N GLU A 58 -11.64 9.47 7.87
CA GLU A 58 -11.72 10.93 7.98
C GLU A 58 -12.88 11.36 8.90
N GLU A 59 -13.06 10.82 10.10
CA GLU A 59 -14.00 11.38 11.10
C GLU A 59 -13.41 11.14 12.52
N ASP A 60 -12.96 12.13 13.28
CA ASP A 60 -13.86 13.02 14.00
C ASP A 60 -13.08 14.23 14.58
N LEU A 61 -13.46 15.42 14.13
CA LEU A 61 -13.15 16.70 14.76
C LEU A 61 -14.34 17.06 15.67
N ASP A 62 -14.31 16.72 16.95
CA ASP A 62 -14.96 17.51 18.00
C ASP A 62 -14.64 16.95 19.39
N ASP A 63 -14.31 17.85 20.32
CA ASP A 63 -14.83 17.93 21.71
C ASP A 63 -13.80 18.69 22.57
N GLU A 64 -13.80 20.02 22.46
CA GLU A 64 -14.41 20.95 23.43
C GLU A 64 -13.45 21.30 24.60
N GLU A 65 -12.89 22.50 24.49
CA GLU A 65 -12.70 23.52 25.56
C GLU A 65 -12.94 23.07 27.02
N ASP A 66 -11.86 22.92 27.81
CA ASP A 66 -11.74 23.21 29.26
C ASP A 66 -10.24 22.92 29.60
N GLU A 67 -9.43 23.68 30.31
CA GLU A 67 -9.63 24.22 31.66
C GLU A 67 -8.79 25.49 31.86
N ASP A 68 -9.50 26.55 32.20
CA ASP A 68 -9.08 27.78 32.86
C ASP A 68 -8.41 27.46 34.22
N GLU A 69 -7.15 27.84 34.43
CA GLU A 69 -6.67 28.21 35.77
C GLU A 69 -5.47 29.16 35.69
N GLU A 70 -5.76 30.41 35.32
CA GLU A 70 -4.96 31.56 35.73
C GLU A 70 -5.25 31.85 37.22
N LEU A 71 -4.22 32.19 38.02
CA LEU A 71 -4.18 32.58 39.45
C LEU A 71 -3.40 31.53 40.26
N ASP A 72 -2.42 31.79 41.11
CA ASP A 72 -1.91 33.00 41.76
C ASP A 72 -0.76 32.49 42.64
N GLU A 73 0.45 33.02 42.55
CA GLU A 73 1.41 32.98 43.67
C GLU A 73 2.51 34.00 43.41
N GLU A 74 2.12 35.23 43.71
CA GLU A 74 2.88 36.45 43.74
C GLU A 74 4.24 36.28 44.45
N GLU A 75 5.28 36.65 43.72
CA GLU A 75 6.46 37.36 44.22
C GLU A 75 6.11 38.30 45.40
N ASP A 76 6.43 37.93 46.65
CA ASP A 76 7.00 38.83 47.68
C ASP A 76 7.33 38.07 48.98
N SER A 77 8.55 37.54 49.08
CA SER A 77 9.20 37.29 50.38
C SER A 77 10.73 37.25 50.25
N GLU A 78 11.29 38.18 49.47
CA GLU A 78 12.71 38.55 49.55
C GLU A 78 12.82 40.05 49.89
N TRP A 79 12.44 40.43 51.13
CA TRP A 79 13.08 41.48 51.96
C TRP A 79 12.19 41.93 53.15
N LYS A 80 12.44 41.39 54.36
CA LYS A 80 12.57 42.23 55.58
C LYS A 80 13.28 41.52 56.74
#